data_AF-A0A1Y2E8P6-F1
#
_entry.id   AF-A0A1Y2E8P6-F1
#
_cell.length_a   1.000
_cell.length_b   1.000
_cell.length_c   1.000
_cell.angle_alpha   90.00
_cell.angle_beta   90.00
_cell.angle_gamma   90.00
#
_symmetry.space_group_name_H-M   'P 1'
#
loop_
_entity.id
_entity.type
_entity.pdbx_description
1 polymer ?
#
loop_
_entity_poly.entity_id
_entity_poly.type
_entity_poly.pdbx_seq_one_letter_code
_entity_poly.pdbx_strand_id
1 'polypeptide(L)'
;MTKRLSRADYHVAWICPLPDIELLPSRLMLDEQHIPPSYDTSYDDNTYIFGAMAGHTVVIATCPKGLIGNVNAGRLTGSMFKTFPNIRMAVLVGIGGGVTLPAPGDDPLQDVHLGDVVVGWPGDGKPACIYYDLGRWKVKGCYETVAMTAKPDWIILNALSMLASDHELGSTKFHDHLARLQNHKKFMHPGLEHDRLFKADYHHKGEYGSKCETCDKAQLVQRPPRTEQDRDKFVFHQGRIATGNSVIQDGEWRDQISKRCGGVLCIEMEAAGVDANRSCLVIRGISNYADSHKNDVWKSYAAGKAAAFARELLCRIQPAPVKDMEATPKSHFIVPFGRNHGFVGRESILQQLLKRTPPSNNRDNCQRTAIEGLGGIGKTQIALETAYQVRNNHKDCSIFWVSAVDATSFENAYRQIGQALGVAGIDEDGADVKLLVKKALEHESAGSWLLIIDKADDSKLFKDTALSDYHYLPFSRKGSILFTTRNHEVAWKLDIAEIINLKEMSEAEAIELLQKGL
;
A
#
# COMPACT_ATOMS: atom_id res chain seq x y z
N MET A 1 -11.71 -11.80 24.45
CA MET A 1 -10.31 -11.67 23.99
C MET A 1 -10.30 -10.67 22.85
N THR A 2 -9.58 -9.56 22.96
CA THR A 2 -9.42 -8.58 21.88
C THR A 2 -8.65 -9.24 20.73
N LYS A 3 -9.22 -9.22 19.52
CA LYS A 3 -8.61 -9.80 18.30
C LYS A 3 -7.29 -9.08 18.04
N ARG A 4 -6.18 -9.82 17.99
CA ARG A 4 -4.86 -9.27 17.67
C ARG A 4 -4.79 -9.01 16.16
N LEU A 5 -4.76 -7.74 15.77
CA LEU A 5 -4.66 -7.33 14.37
C LEU A 5 -3.25 -7.61 13.82
N SER A 6 -3.20 -7.98 12.54
CA SER A 6 -2.00 -8.16 11.73
C SER A 6 -1.71 -6.89 10.91
N ARG A 7 -0.59 -6.87 10.19
CA ARG A 7 -0.22 -5.76 9.29
C ARG A 7 -1.18 -5.59 8.12
N ALA A 8 -1.77 -6.70 7.67
CA ALA A 8 -2.74 -6.71 6.58
C ALA A 8 -4.09 -6.09 7.00
N ASP A 9 -4.33 -5.92 8.29
CA ASP A 9 -5.57 -5.34 8.79
C ASP A 9 -5.57 -3.81 8.81
N TYR A 10 -4.45 -3.14 8.49
CA TYR A 10 -4.35 -1.68 8.46
C TYR A 10 -4.57 -1.14 7.04
N HIS A 11 -5.51 -0.20 6.91
CA HIS A 11 -5.97 0.28 5.59
C HIS A 11 -5.72 1.78 5.36
N VAL A 12 -5.39 2.52 6.42
CA VAL A 12 -5.14 3.97 6.34
C VAL A 12 -3.72 4.27 6.80
N ALA A 13 -2.94 4.90 5.92
CA ALA A 13 -1.64 5.46 6.24
C ALA A 13 -1.81 6.93 6.63
N TRP A 14 -1.43 7.27 7.85
CA TRP A 14 -1.38 8.65 8.34
C TRP A 14 0.07 9.05 8.52
N ILE A 15 0.57 9.96 7.69
CA ILE A 15 1.95 10.42 7.72
C ILE A 15 1.99 11.80 8.38
N CYS A 16 2.75 11.93 9.47
CA CYS A 16 2.99 13.18 10.18
C CYS A 16 4.50 13.40 10.39
N PRO A 17 5.20 14.08 9.47
CA PRO A 17 6.65 14.17 9.45
C PRO A 17 7.33 14.73 10.70
N LEU A 18 6.71 15.66 11.44
CA LEU A 18 7.32 16.33 12.59
C LEU A 18 6.87 15.70 13.93
N PRO A 19 7.70 14.87 14.58
CA PRO A 19 7.27 14.12 15.76
C PRO A 19 6.92 15.00 16.97
N ASP A 20 7.64 16.11 17.19
CA ASP A 20 7.43 16.98 18.36
C ASP A 20 6.13 17.79 18.28
N ILE A 21 5.59 17.96 17.07
CA ILE A 21 4.49 18.90 16.79
C ILE A 21 3.25 18.16 16.27
N GLU A 22 3.42 17.25 15.33
CA GLU A 22 2.33 16.66 14.54
C GLU A 22 1.93 15.26 15.04
N LEU A 23 2.84 14.52 15.67
CA LEU A 23 2.54 13.17 16.14
C LEU A 23 1.49 13.14 17.26
N LEU A 24 1.65 13.97 18.30
CA LEU A 24 0.71 13.99 19.41
C LEU A 24 -0.73 14.32 18.98
N PRO A 25 -1.03 15.40 18.24
CA PRO A 25 -2.41 15.66 17.81
C PRO A 25 -2.94 14.54 16.91
N SER A 26 -2.10 13.93 16.07
CA SER A 26 -2.49 12.76 15.26
C SER A 26 -2.90 11.56 16.12
N ARG A 27 -2.14 11.26 17.19
CA ARG A 27 -2.49 10.20 18.15
C ARG A 27 -3.79 10.48 18.90
N LEU A 28 -4.00 11.73 19.30
CA LEU A 28 -5.21 12.14 20.03
C LEU A 28 -6.48 12.00 19.18
N MET A 29 -6.37 11.90 17.86
CA MET A 29 -7.50 11.64 16.96
C MET A 29 -7.94 10.17 16.94
N LEU A 30 -7.12 9.23 17.43
CA LEU A 30 -7.46 7.80 17.49
C LEU A 30 -8.53 7.52 18.54
N ASP A 31 -9.59 6.82 18.17
CA ASP A 31 -10.62 6.35 19.11
C ASP A 31 -10.07 5.26 20.03
N GLU A 32 -9.18 4.42 19.50
CA GLU A 32 -8.48 3.36 20.23
C GLU A 32 -7.03 3.26 19.72
N GLN A 33 -6.07 3.02 20.61
CA GLN A 33 -4.71 2.65 20.23
C GLN A 33 -4.54 1.13 20.33
N HIS A 34 -4.10 0.49 19.26
CA HIS A 34 -3.92 -0.96 19.20
C HIS A 34 -2.53 -1.39 19.72
N ILE A 35 -2.45 -2.67 20.09
CA ILE A 35 -1.16 -3.34 20.34
C ILE A 35 -0.43 -3.49 18.99
N PRO A 36 0.86 -3.12 18.90
CA PRO A 36 1.63 -3.25 17.67
C PRO A 36 1.66 -4.70 17.12
N PRO A 37 1.33 -4.93 15.84
CA PRO A 37 1.60 -6.19 15.17
C PRO A 37 3.11 -6.40 14.98
N SER A 38 3.54 -7.65 14.85
CA SER A 38 4.91 -7.97 14.45
C SER A 38 5.11 -7.67 12.95
N TYR A 39 6.19 -6.94 12.64
CA TYR A 39 6.75 -6.76 11.30
C TYR A 39 8.24 -7.11 11.34
N ASP A 40 8.81 -7.37 10.17
CA ASP A 40 10.23 -7.67 10.04
C ASP A 40 11.04 -6.37 10.06
N THR A 41 11.73 -6.17 11.17
CA THR A 41 12.55 -4.97 11.43
C THR A 41 13.93 -5.06 10.77
N SER A 42 14.24 -6.12 10.02
CA SER A 42 15.50 -6.20 9.25
C SER A 42 15.45 -5.35 7.98
N TYR A 43 14.25 -5.06 7.44
CA TYR A 43 14.06 -4.15 6.29
C TYR A 43 13.28 -2.87 6.63
N ASP A 44 12.53 -2.86 7.73
CA ASP A 44 11.73 -1.71 8.17
C ASP A 44 12.13 -1.25 9.56
N ASP A 45 13.02 -0.26 9.60
CA ASP A 45 13.53 0.36 10.84
C ASP A 45 12.54 1.37 11.45
N ASN A 46 11.38 1.61 10.81
CA ASN A 46 10.45 2.62 11.28
C ASN A 46 9.68 2.13 12.50
N THR A 47 9.33 3.05 13.38
CA THR A 47 8.38 2.79 14.48
C THR A 47 7.05 3.44 14.17
N TYR A 48 5.99 2.64 14.27
CA TYR A 48 4.63 3.05 13.95
C TYR A 48 3.73 3.09 15.18
N ILE A 49 2.65 3.88 15.07
CA ILE A 49 1.54 3.85 16.02
C ILE A 49 0.34 3.25 15.31
N PHE A 50 -0.37 2.40 16.03
CA PHE A 50 -1.47 1.63 15.50
C PHE A 50 -2.74 2.01 16.25
N GLY A 51 -3.86 2.13 15.54
CA GLY A 51 -5.13 2.39 16.20
C GLY A 51 -6.33 2.31 15.29
N ALA A 52 -7.48 2.64 15.84
CA ALA A 52 -8.73 2.82 15.14
C ALA A 52 -9.16 4.29 15.15
N MET A 53 -9.74 4.75 14.05
CA MET A 53 -10.31 6.09 13.92
C MET A 53 -11.53 6.02 13.02
N ALA A 54 -12.69 6.41 13.54
CA ALA A 54 -13.97 6.39 12.82
C ALA A 54 -14.27 5.03 12.16
N GLY A 55 -13.91 3.93 12.85
CA GLY A 55 -14.05 2.57 12.35
C GLY A 55 -12.97 2.09 11.38
N HIS A 56 -12.05 2.97 10.94
CA HIS A 56 -10.88 2.59 10.13
C HIS A 56 -9.72 2.15 11.00
N THR A 57 -8.95 1.16 10.53
CA THR A 57 -7.66 0.79 11.10
C THR A 57 -6.55 1.66 10.50
N VAL A 58 -5.90 2.44 11.36
CA VAL A 58 -4.92 3.46 10.98
C VAL A 58 -3.53 3.09 11.49
N VAL A 59 -2.55 3.22 10.61
CA VAL A 59 -1.13 3.20 10.97
C VAL A 59 -0.57 4.62 10.80
N ILE A 60 -0.05 5.18 11.90
CA ILE A 60 0.55 6.51 11.94
C ILE A 60 2.08 6.37 11.88
N ALA A 61 2.69 7.09 10.94
CA ALA A 61 4.12 7.12 10.71
C ALA A 61 4.67 8.54 10.88
N THR A 62 5.86 8.66 11.47
CA THR A 62 6.54 9.95 11.67
C THR A 62 8.03 9.81 11.35
N CYS A 63 8.67 10.90 10.96
CA CYS A 63 10.11 10.88 10.76
C CYS A 63 10.84 11.01 12.10
N PRO A 64 12.11 10.56 12.21
CA PRO A 64 12.93 10.88 13.36
C PRO A 64 13.11 12.40 13.51
N LYS A 65 13.26 12.85 14.75
CA LYS A 65 13.44 14.27 15.05
C LYS A 65 14.63 14.85 14.28
N GLY A 66 14.38 15.92 13.54
CA GLY A 66 15.39 16.62 12.72
C GLY A 66 15.62 16.03 11.33
N LEU A 67 15.05 14.86 11.01
CA LEU A 67 15.17 14.22 9.70
C LEU A 67 13.89 14.42 8.88
N ILE A 68 13.64 15.66 8.45
CA ILE A 68 12.43 16.06 7.69
C ILE A 68 12.72 16.22 6.19
N GLY A 69 11.72 16.61 5.41
CA GLY A 69 11.85 16.82 3.96
C GLY A 69 11.62 15.57 3.10
N ASN A 70 11.50 15.77 1.79
CA ASN A 70 11.08 14.74 0.83
C ASN A 70 11.91 13.45 0.89
N VAL A 71 13.24 13.54 1.05
CA VAL A 71 14.09 12.34 1.10
C VAL A 71 13.71 11.44 2.28
N ASN A 72 13.53 12.03 3.46
CA ASN A 72 13.20 11.28 4.67
C ASN A 72 11.75 10.80 4.67
N ALA A 73 10.82 11.61 4.15
CA ALA A 73 9.44 11.21 3.94
C ALA A 73 9.33 10.02 2.96
N GLY A 74 10.13 10.03 1.89
CA GLY A 74 10.23 8.92 0.95
C GLY A 74 10.83 7.65 1.57
N ARG A 75 11.87 7.79 2.41
CA ARG A 75 12.45 6.66 3.17
C ARG A 75 11.44 6.05 4.14
N LEU A 76 10.74 6.88 4.92
CA LEU A 76 9.71 6.46 5.88
C LEU A 76 8.60 5.68 5.16
N THR A 77 8.08 6.24 4.08
CA THR A 77 6.91 5.68 3.38
C THR A 77 7.25 4.49 2.48
N GLY A 78 8.47 4.42 1.95
CA GLY A 78 8.92 3.30 1.12
C GLY A 78 8.90 1.96 1.85
N SER A 79 9.35 1.91 3.10
CA SER A 79 9.24 0.70 3.93
C SER A 79 7.80 0.49 4.43
N MET A 80 7.12 1.56 4.88
CA MET A 80 5.74 1.51 5.36
C MET A 80 4.79 0.81 4.38
N PHE A 81 4.79 1.21 3.10
CA PHE A 81 3.87 0.64 2.12
C PHE A 81 4.22 -0.80 1.70
N LYS A 82 5.43 -1.29 2.00
CA LYS A 82 5.78 -2.71 1.87
C LYS A 82 5.31 -3.51 3.09
N THR A 83 5.47 -2.93 4.28
CA THR A 83 5.09 -3.54 5.57
C THR A 83 3.58 -3.72 5.71
N PHE A 84 2.80 -2.76 5.23
CA PHE A 84 1.34 -2.71 5.28
C PHE A 84 0.74 -2.87 3.87
N PRO A 85 0.50 -4.11 3.40
CA PRO A 85 0.18 -4.37 1.99
C PRO A 85 -1.24 -3.89 1.60
N ASN A 86 -2.13 -3.71 2.58
CA ASN A 86 -3.55 -3.41 2.35
C ASN A 86 -3.89 -1.94 2.59
N ILE A 87 -2.90 -1.04 2.62
CA ILE A 87 -3.19 0.40 2.65
C ILE A 87 -3.99 0.78 1.40
N ARG A 88 -5.12 1.44 1.63
CA ARG A 88 -6.06 1.91 0.60
C ARG A 88 -6.10 3.42 0.51
N MET A 89 -5.71 4.12 1.58
CA MET A 89 -5.80 5.56 1.70
C MET A 89 -4.55 6.08 2.40
N ALA A 90 -3.99 7.17 1.91
CA ALA A 90 -2.86 7.85 2.54
C ALA A 90 -3.17 9.34 2.71
N VAL A 91 -2.91 9.86 3.91
CA VAL A 91 -3.01 11.28 4.23
C VAL A 91 -1.68 11.77 4.78
N LEU A 92 -1.20 12.90 4.27
CA LEU A 92 -0.03 13.60 4.77
C LEU A 92 -0.51 14.80 5.57
N VAL A 93 -0.42 14.70 6.89
CA VAL A 93 -1.03 15.64 7.84
C VAL A 93 0.06 16.34 8.62
N GLY A 94 0.07 17.66 8.58
CA GLY A 94 1.03 18.42 9.37
C GLY A 94 0.88 19.92 9.22
N ILE A 95 1.96 20.66 9.40
CA ILE A 95 1.98 22.12 9.26
C ILE A 95 2.60 22.59 7.95
N GLY A 96 2.20 23.77 7.50
CA GLY A 96 2.78 24.44 6.34
C GLY A 96 2.89 25.94 6.54
N GLY A 97 3.55 26.60 5.58
CA GLY A 97 3.53 28.05 5.44
C GLY A 97 2.35 28.47 4.55
N GLY A 98 1.57 29.44 4.98
CA GLY A 98 0.43 29.97 4.26
C GLY A 98 0.87 30.98 3.21
N VAL A 99 0.16 30.99 2.09
CA VAL A 99 0.31 31.95 1.02
C VAL A 99 -1.04 32.59 0.78
N THR A 100 -1.06 33.91 0.83
CA THR A 100 -2.30 34.69 0.78
C THR A 100 -2.65 35.04 -0.65
N LEU A 101 -3.92 35.35 -0.90
CA LEU A 101 -4.37 35.78 -2.20
C LEU A 101 -3.72 37.13 -2.56
N PRO A 102 -3.36 37.38 -3.84
CA PRO A 102 -2.78 38.66 -4.27
C PRO A 102 -3.73 39.86 -4.06
N ALA A 103 -5.03 39.60 -4.11
CA ALA A 103 -6.10 40.56 -3.87
C ALA A 103 -7.15 39.87 -2.98
N PRO A 104 -6.97 39.87 -1.65
CA PRO A 104 -7.98 39.32 -0.76
C PRO A 104 -9.26 40.17 -0.88
N GLY A 105 -10.41 39.51 -0.94
CA GLY A 105 -11.71 40.19 -0.93
C GLY A 105 -12.02 40.79 0.45
N ASP A 106 -13.24 41.31 0.60
CA ASP A 106 -13.68 41.92 1.86
C ASP A 106 -13.99 40.88 2.96
N ASP A 107 -14.16 39.60 2.60
CA ASP A 107 -14.43 38.52 3.54
C ASP A 107 -13.11 37.89 4.07
N PRO A 108 -12.79 38.04 5.37
CA PRO A 108 -11.59 37.45 5.95
C PRO A 108 -11.59 35.91 5.89
N LEU A 109 -12.75 35.26 5.70
CA LEU A 109 -12.84 33.81 5.59
C LEU A 109 -12.29 33.27 4.26
N GLN A 110 -12.18 34.09 3.22
CA GLN A 110 -11.72 33.69 1.88
C GLN A 110 -10.19 33.71 1.71
N ASP A 111 -9.46 34.38 2.61
CA ASP A 111 -8.00 34.46 2.57
C ASP A 111 -7.36 33.64 3.69
N VAL A 112 -6.15 33.14 3.43
CA VAL A 112 -5.43 32.26 4.36
C VAL A 112 -4.96 33.04 5.58
N HIS A 113 -5.37 32.59 6.76
CA HIS A 113 -4.94 33.08 8.07
C HIS A 113 -4.13 32.04 8.84
N LEU A 114 -3.36 32.46 9.85
CA LEU A 114 -2.67 31.51 10.71
C LEU A 114 -3.70 30.68 11.50
N GLY A 115 -3.47 29.37 11.58
CA GLY A 115 -4.40 28.42 12.19
C GLY A 115 -5.48 27.86 11.26
N ASP A 116 -5.65 28.42 10.05
CA ASP A 116 -6.47 27.80 9.00
C ASP A 116 -5.86 26.47 8.55
N VAL A 117 -6.66 25.64 7.87
CA VAL A 117 -6.18 24.43 7.21
C VAL A 117 -6.22 24.60 5.69
N VAL A 118 -5.13 24.29 5.00
CA VAL A 118 -5.11 24.18 3.53
C VAL A 118 -5.06 22.71 3.17
N VAL A 119 -5.95 22.31 2.27
CA VAL A 119 -6.05 20.95 1.73
C VAL A 119 -5.70 20.99 0.26
N GLY A 120 -4.81 20.09 -0.15
CA GLY A 120 -4.35 19.95 -1.52
C GLY A 120 -5.44 19.43 -2.44
N TRP A 121 -6.32 20.31 -2.93
CA TRP A 121 -7.30 20.02 -3.97
C TRP A 121 -7.92 21.32 -4.53
N PRO A 122 -7.46 21.84 -5.67
CA PRO A 122 -7.98 23.09 -6.23
C PRO A 122 -9.31 22.95 -6.99
N GLY A 123 -9.81 21.73 -7.21
CA GLY A 123 -11.07 21.48 -7.93
C GLY A 123 -11.08 21.83 -9.43
N ASP A 124 -9.97 22.36 -9.98
CA ASP A 124 -9.87 22.87 -11.35
C ASP A 124 -9.27 21.87 -12.35
N GLY A 125 -9.11 20.61 -11.93
CA GLY A 125 -8.52 19.53 -12.74
C GLY A 125 -6.99 19.56 -12.86
N LYS A 126 -6.33 20.63 -12.38
CA LYS A 126 -4.86 20.74 -12.33
C LYS A 126 -4.31 20.02 -11.08
N PRO A 127 -2.98 19.82 -10.97
CA PRO A 127 -2.40 19.13 -9.83
C PRO A 127 -2.67 19.85 -8.52
N ALA A 128 -2.98 19.06 -7.50
CA ALA A 128 -3.19 19.55 -6.16
C ALA A 128 -1.88 19.96 -5.46
N CYS A 129 -0.79 19.26 -5.76
CA CYS A 129 0.52 19.57 -5.23
C CYS A 129 1.55 19.66 -6.36
N ILE A 130 2.47 20.62 -6.25
CA ILE A 130 3.45 20.97 -7.27
C ILE A 130 4.84 20.96 -6.63
N TYR A 131 5.76 20.18 -7.20
CA TYR A 131 7.14 20.14 -6.71
C TYR A 131 7.94 21.30 -7.31
N TYR A 132 8.02 22.41 -6.58
CA TYR A 132 8.59 23.65 -7.10
C TYR A 132 10.11 23.59 -7.31
N ASP A 133 10.84 22.78 -6.54
CA ASP A 133 12.30 22.60 -6.72
C ASP A 133 12.66 21.59 -7.82
N LEU A 134 11.68 20.91 -8.43
CA LEU A 134 11.93 19.94 -9.50
C LEU A 134 11.47 20.48 -10.87
N GLY A 135 12.43 21.03 -11.59
CA GLY A 135 12.20 21.71 -12.86
C GLY A 135 13.47 21.88 -13.68
N ARG A 136 13.34 22.63 -14.78
CA ARG A 136 14.43 22.89 -15.72
C ARG A 136 14.70 24.38 -15.81
N TRP A 137 15.94 24.76 -15.55
CA TRP A 137 16.44 26.09 -15.89
C TRP A 137 16.60 26.20 -17.42
N LYS A 138 16.05 27.28 -17.98
CA LYS A 138 16.17 27.67 -19.37
C LYS A 138 17.09 28.89 -19.49
N VAL A 139 17.48 29.18 -20.73
CA VAL A 139 18.24 30.39 -21.07
C VAL A 139 17.53 31.62 -20.49
N LYS A 140 18.32 32.62 -20.06
CA LYS A 140 17.83 33.86 -19.40
C LYS A 140 17.19 33.66 -18.02
N GLY A 141 17.49 32.56 -17.33
CA GLY A 141 17.05 32.33 -15.95
C GLY A 141 15.56 31.98 -15.79
N CYS A 142 14.87 31.62 -16.88
CA CYS A 142 13.50 31.13 -16.79
C CYS A 142 13.50 29.71 -16.22
N TYR A 143 12.67 29.44 -15.22
CA TYR A 143 12.53 28.11 -14.60
C TYR A 143 11.19 27.50 -14.95
N GLU A 144 11.20 26.30 -15.52
CA GLU A 144 10.01 25.52 -15.87
C GLU A 144 9.82 24.38 -14.88
N THR A 145 8.71 24.38 -14.13
CA THR A 145 8.35 23.28 -13.23
C THR A 145 7.93 22.05 -14.03
N VAL A 146 8.49 20.89 -13.71
CA VAL A 146 8.27 19.65 -14.49
C VAL A 146 7.47 18.61 -13.72
N ALA A 147 7.56 18.61 -12.38
CA ALA A 147 6.96 17.56 -11.57
C ALA A 147 5.69 18.00 -10.84
N MET A 148 4.68 17.16 -10.97
CA MET A 148 3.35 17.31 -10.38
C MET A 148 3.07 16.04 -9.59
N THR A 149 2.45 16.16 -8.41
CA THR A 149 2.08 14.97 -7.65
C THR A 149 0.93 14.24 -8.31
N ALA A 150 0.84 12.93 -8.06
CA ALA A 150 -0.33 12.16 -8.46
C ALA A 150 -1.61 12.69 -7.79
N LYS A 151 -2.75 12.42 -8.42
CA LYS A 151 -4.07 12.75 -7.84
C LYS A 151 -4.33 11.81 -6.66
N PRO A 152 -4.86 12.30 -5.52
CA PRO A 152 -5.31 11.44 -4.43
C PRO A 152 -6.38 10.45 -4.92
N ASP A 153 -6.52 9.33 -4.20
CA ASP A 153 -7.51 8.30 -4.53
C ASP A 153 -8.93 8.87 -4.55
N TRP A 154 -9.75 8.40 -5.51
CA TRP A 154 -11.13 8.87 -5.71
C TRP A 154 -11.98 8.84 -4.44
N ILE A 155 -11.77 7.84 -3.57
CA ILE A 155 -12.47 7.71 -2.29
C ILE A 155 -12.24 8.91 -1.37
N ILE A 156 -11.03 9.45 -1.34
CA ILE A 156 -10.67 10.62 -0.52
C ILE A 156 -11.25 11.89 -1.15
N LEU A 157 -11.18 12.03 -2.47
CA LEU A 157 -11.69 13.20 -3.19
C LEU A 157 -13.22 13.33 -3.08
N ASN A 158 -13.93 12.21 -3.17
CA ASN A 158 -15.37 12.17 -2.96
C ASN A 158 -15.73 12.57 -1.52
N ALA A 159 -15.02 12.02 -0.53
CA ALA A 159 -15.22 12.39 0.88
C ALA A 159 -14.93 13.87 1.16
N LEU A 160 -13.91 14.45 0.51
CA LEU A 160 -13.60 15.88 0.61
C LEU A 160 -14.74 16.75 0.04
N SER A 161 -15.34 16.32 -1.07
CA SER A 161 -16.49 17.03 -1.68
C SER A 161 -17.70 17.01 -0.75
N MET A 162 -17.99 15.87 -0.13
CA MET A 162 -19.05 15.74 0.88
C MET A 162 -18.75 16.58 2.12
N LEU A 163 -17.50 16.57 2.60
CA LEU A 163 -17.07 17.38 3.75
C LEU A 163 -17.25 18.88 3.50
N ALA A 164 -16.93 19.36 2.30
CA ALA A 164 -17.14 20.76 1.93
C ALA A 164 -18.62 21.14 1.99
N SER A 165 -19.50 20.32 1.41
CA SER A 165 -20.94 20.55 1.47
C SER A 165 -21.49 20.53 2.89
N ASP A 166 -21.06 19.57 3.72
CA ASP A 166 -21.47 19.48 5.13
C ASP A 166 -21.01 20.69 5.94
N HIS A 167 -19.83 21.23 5.61
CA HIS A 167 -19.28 22.40 6.28
C HIS A 167 -20.12 23.64 6.01
N GLU A 168 -20.54 23.85 4.76
CA GLU A 168 -21.48 24.92 4.40
C GLU A 168 -22.85 24.78 5.08
N LEU A 169 -23.30 23.54 5.30
CA LEU A 169 -24.53 23.23 6.04
C LEU A 169 -24.38 23.38 7.57
N GLY A 170 -23.16 23.56 8.08
CA GLY A 170 -22.88 23.57 9.52
C GLY A 170 -23.05 22.21 10.21
N SER A 171 -23.03 21.09 9.47
CA SER A 171 -23.24 19.73 9.98
C SER A 171 -21.94 19.00 10.38
N THR A 172 -20.79 19.64 10.23
CA THR A 172 -19.47 19.08 10.60
C THR A 172 -19.27 18.96 12.11
N LYS A 173 -18.43 18.01 12.53
CA LYS A 173 -18.10 17.75 13.95
C LYS A 173 -16.69 18.20 14.33
N PHE A 174 -16.19 19.24 13.67
CA PHE A 174 -14.89 19.83 14.00
C PHE A 174 -14.76 20.23 15.48
N HIS A 175 -15.85 20.75 16.08
CA HIS A 175 -15.87 21.08 17.51
C HIS A 175 -15.54 19.86 18.39
N ASP A 176 -16.19 18.72 18.13
CA ASP A 176 -15.95 17.47 18.86
C ASP A 176 -14.50 16.97 18.68
N HIS A 177 -13.94 17.18 17.49
CA HIS A 177 -12.58 16.75 17.17
C HIS A 177 -11.56 17.63 17.88
N LEU A 178 -11.78 18.95 17.90
CA LEU A 178 -10.95 19.90 18.64
C LEU A 178 -11.07 19.72 20.16
N ALA A 179 -12.22 19.27 20.67
CA ALA A 179 -12.40 18.97 22.09
C ALA A 179 -11.39 17.93 22.61
N ARG A 180 -10.96 17.00 21.75
CA ARG A 180 -9.94 15.98 22.06
C ARG A 180 -8.56 16.58 22.35
N LEU A 181 -8.33 17.83 21.96
CA LEU A 181 -7.07 18.54 22.14
C LEU A 181 -7.10 19.51 23.35
N GLN A 182 -8.27 19.83 23.90
CA GLN A 182 -8.47 20.90 24.89
C GLN A 182 -7.68 20.70 26.19
N ASN A 183 -7.41 19.44 26.58
CA ASN A 183 -6.61 19.13 27.78
C ASN A 183 -5.12 19.45 27.62
N HIS A 184 -4.66 19.84 26.43
CA HIS A 184 -3.27 20.19 26.16
C HIS A 184 -3.16 21.67 25.80
N LYS A 185 -2.65 22.48 26.74
CA LYS A 185 -2.50 23.95 26.59
C LYS A 185 -1.83 24.40 25.30
N LYS A 186 -0.90 23.60 24.74
CA LYS A 186 -0.19 23.93 23.50
C LYS A 186 -1.08 23.94 22.25
N PHE A 187 -2.26 23.34 22.29
CA PHE A 187 -3.23 23.34 21.18
C PHE A 187 -4.31 24.42 21.32
N MET A 188 -4.18 25.33 22.29
CA MET A 188 -5.10 26.46 22.44
C MET A 188 -4.84 27.52 21.37
N HIS A 189 -5.89 28.25 20.97
CA HIS A 189 -5.79 29.35 20.01
C HIS A 189 -4.79 30.40 20.54
N PRO A 190 -3.72 30.74 19.79
CA PRO A 190 -2.66 31.62 20.30
C PRO A 190 -3.07 33.07 20.56
N GLY A 191 -4.15 33.55 19.93
CA GLY A 191 -4.65 34.92 20.03
C GLY A 191 -4.69 35.58 18.64
N LEU A 192 -5.71 36.41 18.39
CA LEU A 192 -5.89 37.08 17.08
C LEU A 192 -4.76 38.09 16.81
N GLU A 193 -4.21 38.69 17.86
CA GLU A 193 -3.08 39.63 17.84
C GLU A 193 -1.75 39.01 17.39
N HIS A 194 -1.70 37.67 17.33
CA HIS A 194 -0.54 36.89 16.88
C HIS A 194 -0.64 36.45 15.43
N ASP A 195 -1.75 36.73 14.74
CA ASP A 195 -1.84 36.62 13.29
C ASP A 195 -1.34 37.93 12.65
N ARG A 196 -0.09 37.90 12.15
CA ARG A 196 0.59 39.08 11.60
C ARG A 196 1.22 38.74 10.25
N LEU A 197 0.61 39.26 9.19
CA LEU A 197 1.17 39.22 7.85
C LEU A 197 1.86 40.56 7.55
N PHE A 198 3.17 40.52 7.36
CA PHE A 198 3.95 41.67 6.89
C PHE A 198 4.02 41.67 5.37
N LYS A 199 4.29 42.85 4.79
CA LYS A 199 4.58 42.98 3.36
C LYS A 199 5.77 42.09 2.99
N ALA A 200 5.72 41.52 1.78
CA ALA A 200 6.69 40.54 1.31
C ALA A 200 8.14 41.05 1.28
N ASP A 201 8.32 42.34 0.98
CA ASP A 201 9.60 43.06 0.89
C ASP A 201 10.07 43.64 2.23
N TYR A 202 9.28 43.50 3.30
CA TYR A 202 9.69 43.92 4.63
C TYR A 202 10.38 42.77 5.35
N HIS A 203 11.66 42.94 5.66
CA HIS A 203 12.44 41.93 6.37
C HIS A 203 12.32 42.08 7.89
N HIS A 204 12.25 40.92 8.55
CA HIS A 204 12.17 40.82 10.00
C HIS A 204 13.34 41.53 10.69
N LYS A 205 13.04 42.26 11.77
CA LYS A 205 14.04 42.95 12.58
C LYS A 205 14.36 42.12 13.82
N GLY A 206 15.62 41.70 13.92
CA GLY A 206 16.15 40.91 15.04
C GLY A 206 16.37 39.44 14.70
N GLU A 207 16.61 38.64 15.73
CA GLU A 207 16.90 37.21 15.57
C GLU A 207 15.64 36.39 15.24
N TYR A 208 15.85 35.21 14.67
CA TYR A 208 14.79 34.25 14.38
C TYR A 208 14.02 33.90 15.66
N GLY A 209 12.68 33.97 15.59
CA GLY A 209 11.80 33.63 16.72
C GLY A 209 11.57 34.75 17.75
N SER A 210 12.09 35.97 17.53
CA SER A 210 11.85 37.15 18.40
C SER A 210 10.40 37.70 18.34
N LYS A 211 9.45 36.93 17.79
CA LYS A 211 8.00 37.20 17.76
C LYS A 211 7.61 38.57 17.21
N CYS A 212 8.46 39.14 16.35
CA CYS A 212 8.23 40.42 15.68
C CYS A 212 7.96 41.58 16.65
N GLU A 213 8.57 41.57 17.84
CA GLU A 213 8.38 42.62 18.86
C GLU A 213 8.95 43.98 18.42
N THR A 214 10.04 43.96 17.64
CA THR A 214 10.72 45.17 17.14
C THR A 214 10.37 45.51 15.69
N CYS A 215 9.50 44.71 15.05
CA CYS A 215 9.06 44.96 13.69
C CYS A 215 8.10 46.15 13.61
N ASP A 216 8.21 46.93 12.54
CA ASP A 216 7.34 48.07 12.28
C ASP A 216 5.93 47.60 11.91
N LYS A 217 4.96 47.90 12.78
CA LYS A 217 3.55 47.55 12.56
C LYS A 217 2.93 48.26 11.35
N ALA A 218 3.51 49.37 10.87
CA ALA A 218 3.07 50.01 9.64
C ALA A 218 3.36 49.18 8.37
N GLN A 219 4.18 48.14 8.50
CA GLN A 219 4.50 47.19 7.42
C GLN A 219 3.58 45.96 7.42
N LEU A 220 2.56 45.92 8.30
CA LEU A 220 1.52 44.91 8.22
C LEU A 220 0.67 45.14 6.97
N VAL A 221 0.32 44.05 6.30
CA VAL A 221 -0.60 44.07 5.16
C VAL A 221 -1.99 44.49 5.64
N GLN A 222 -2.58 45.47 4.96
CA GLN A 222 -3.95 45.90 5.22
C GLN A 222 -4.91 44.89 4.60
N ARG A 223 -5.54 44.07 5.42
CA ARG A 223 -6.59 43.12 5.02
C ARG A 223 -7.64 42.97 6.12
N PRO A 224 -8.86 42.51 5.80
CA PRO A 224 -9.90 42.28 6.81
C PRO A 224 -9.39 41.36 7.93
N PRO A 225 -9.47 41.78 9.21
CA PRO A 225 -9.04 40.94 10.33
C PRO A 225 -10.11 39.90 10.69
N ARG A 226 -9.68 38.77 11.25
CA ARG A 226 -10.59 37.83 11.91
C ARG A 226 -11.18 38.47 13.17
N THR A 227 -12.47 38.28 13.39
CA THR A 227 -13.16 38.75 14.61
C THR A 227 -13.17 37.68 15.70
N GLU A 228 -13.54 38.03 16.93
CA GLU A 228 -13.77 37.03 18.00
C GLU A 228 -14.87 36.02 17.63
N GLN A 229 -15.82 36.37 16.77
CA GLN A 229 -16.83 35.44 16.26
C GLN A 229 -16.23 34.43 15.26
N ASP A 230 -15.16 34.80 14.56
CA ASP A 230 -14.48 33.93 13.60
C ASP A 230 -13.46 33.03 14.27
N ARG A 231 -12.94 33.43 15.44
CA ARG A 231 -11.92 32.71 16.21
C ARG A 231 -12.28 31.23 16.46
N ASP A 232 -13.54 30.96 16.77
CA ASP A 232 -14.00 29.60 17.08
C ASP A 232 -14.47 28.83 15.84
N LYS A 233 -14.53 29.48 14.66
CA LYS A 233 -14.90 28.81 13.41
C LYS A 233 -13.78 27.90 12.93
N PHE A 234 -14.16 26.75 12.38
CA PHE A 234 -13.22 25.91 11.66
C PHE A 234 -13.12 26.37 10.22
N VAL A 235 -11.99 26.94 9.81
CA VAL A 235 -11.80 27.44 8.45
C VAL A 235 -10.78 26.58 7.74
N PHE A 236 -11.14 26.13 6.53
CA PHE A 236 -10.22 25.44 5.65
C PHE A 236 -10.38 25.91 4.20
N HIS A 237 -9.29 25.76 3.45
CA HIS A 237 -9.18 26.19 2.06
C HIS A 237 -8.82 25.01 1.18
N GLN A 238 -9.51 24.90 0.05
CA GLN A 238 -9.20 23.94 -1.01
C GLN A 238 -8.33 24.62 -2.06
N GLY A 239 -7.05 24.24 -2.15
CA GLY A 239 -6.11 24.93 -3.03
C GLY A 239 -4.87 24.13 -3.37
N ARG A 240 -4.01 24.71 -4.22
CA ARG A 240 -2.73 24.09 -4.57
C ARG A 240 -1.70 24.27 -3.45
N ILE A 241 -0.88 23.25 -3.28
CA ILE A 241 0.22 23.22 -2.31
C ILE A 241 1.55 23.07 -3.07
N ALA A 242 2.51 23.94 -2.76
CA ALA A 242 3.87 23.84 -3.27
C ALA A 242 4.71 22.98 -2.32
N THR A 243 5.38 21.95 -2.86
CA THR A 243 6.28 21.07 -2.11
C THR A 243 7.73 21.27 -2.53
N GLY A 244 8.67 21.25 -1.60
CA GLY A 244 10.10 21.46 -1.88
C GLY A 244 11.02 20.89 -0.82
N ASN A 245 12.33 21.08 -0.97
CA ASN A 245 13.33 20.60 0.00
C ASN A 245 13.81 21.69 0.96
N SER A 246 13.39 22.93 0.76
CA SER A 246 13.85 24.09 1.52
C SER A 246 12.76 24.68 2.40
N VAL A 247 13.13 25.10 3.60
CA VAL A 247 12.27 25.94 4.43
C VAL A 247 12.28 27.35 3.83
N ILE A 248 11.10 27.87 3.47
CA ILE A 248 10.98 29.24 2.96
C ILE A 248 10.82 30.21 4.13
N GLN A 249 11.70 31.22 4.17
CA GLN A 249 11.75 32.30 5.17
C GLN A 249 11.88 33.67 4.49
N ASP A 250 11.33 33.81 3.29
CA ASP A 250 11.47 35.00 2.45
C ASP A 250 10.15 35.23 1.72
N GLY A 251 9.53 36.39 1.98
CA GLY A 251 8.21 36.72 1.47
C GLY A 251 8.19 36.94 -0.04
N GLU A 252 9.24 37.54 -0.59
CA GLU A 252 9.36 37.73 -2.04
C GLU A 252 9.53 36.38 -2.76
N TRP A 253 10.37 35.50 -2.20
CA TRP A 253 10.60 34.17 -2.75
C TRP A 253 9.34 33.30 -2.67
N ARG A 254 8.61 33.35 -1.56
CA ARG A 254 7.27 32.72 -1.42
C ARG A 254 6.33 33.19 -2.54
N ASP A 255 6.24 34.49 -2.77
CA ASP A 255 5.36 35.05 -3.79
C ASP A 255 5.79 34.63 -5.21
N GLN A 256 7.11 34.51 -5.45
CA GLN A 256 7.64 33.96 -6.69
C GLN A 256 7.29 32.48 -6.87
N ILE A 257 7.42 31.65 -5.84
CA ILE A 257 6.99 30.23 -5.87
C ILE A 257 5.51 30.15 -6.20
N SER A 258 4.67 30.97 -5.54
CA SER A 258 3.23 30.98 -5.77
C SER A 258 2.88 31.34 -7.20
N LYS A 259 3.47 32.41 -7.75
CA LYS A 259 3.27 32.81 -9.16
C LYS A 259 3.66 31.70 -10.12
N ARG A 260 4.83 31.06 -9.92
CA ARG A 260 5.32 29.97 -10.78
C ARG A 260 4.45 28.71 -10.70
N CYS A 261 3.84 28.46 -9.56
CA CYS A 261 3.00 27.29 -9.30
C CYS A 261 1.49 27.55 -9.52
N GLY A 262 1.14 28.66 -10.18
CA GLY A 262 -0.23 28.97 -10.58
C GLY A 262 -1.13 29.49 -9.45
N GLY A 263 -0.56 30.07 -8.40
CA GLY A 263 -1.28 30.52 -7.21
C GLY A 263 -1.49 29.39 -6.22
N VAL A 264 -0.49 29.15 -5.36
CA VAL A 264 -0.58 28.17 -4.26
C VAL A 264 -1.06 28.87 -3.00
N LEU A 265 -1.73 28.11 -2.12
CA LEU A 265 -2.19 28.60 -0.80
C LEU A 265 -1.28 28.14 0.33
N CYS A 266 -0.39 27.17 0.07
CA CYS A 266 0.50 26.63 1.07
C CYS A 266 1.84 26.17 0.47
N ILE A 267 2.91 26.29 1.25
CA ILE A 267 4.23 25.71 0.98
C ILE A 267 4.59 24.73 2.10
N GLU A 268 5.01 23.52 1.75
CA GLU A 268 5.45 22.44 2.65
C GLU A 268 6.62 21.63 2.06
N MET A 269 7.10 20.58 2.73
CA MET A 269 8.41 19.96 2.44
C MET A 269 8.42 18.44 2.23
N GLU A 270 7.30 17.73 2.34
CA GLU A 270 7.32 16.25 2.38
C GLU A 270 6.46 15.56 1.31
N ALA A 271 5.51 16.28 0.70
CA ALA A 271 4.55 15.66 -0.20
C ALA A 271 5.20 14.95 -1.40
N ALA A 272 6.26 15.51 -2.01
CA ALA A 272 6.91 14.86 -3.15
C ALA A 272 7.56 13.52 -2.77
N GLY A 273 8.13 13.44 -1.56
CA GLY A 273 8.73 12.22 -1.04
C GLY A 273 7.72 11.10 -0.78
N VAL A 274 6.56 11.46 -0.22
CA VAL A 274 5.46 10.50 -0.01
C VAL A 274 4.89 10.02 -1.33
N ASP A 275 4.66 10.95 -2.27
CA ASP A 275 4.06 10.68 -3.58
C ASP A 275 4.91 9.74 -4.44
N ALA A 276 6.23 9.73 -4.24
CA ALA A 276 7.14 8.78 -4.90
C ALA A 276 6.82 7.31 -4.60
N ASN A 277 6.19 7.02 -3.46
CA ASN A 277 5.78 5.66 -3.08
C ASN A 277 4.27 5.45 -3.20
N ARG A 278 3.46 6.46 -2.86
CA ARG A 278 1.99 6.40 -2.98
C ARG A 278 1.36 7.79 -2.97
N SER A 279 0.37 8.01 -3.83
CA SER A 279 -0.47 9.20 -3.80
C SER A 279 -1.15 9.39 -2.44
N CYS A 280 -1.14 10.62 -1.94
CA CYS A 280 -1.78 10.98 -0.67
C CYS A 280 -2.52 12.32 -0.77
N LEU A 281 -3.51 12.53 0.10
CA LEU A 281 -4.08 13.87 0.29
C LEU A 281 -3.21 14.65 1.28
N VAL A 282 -2.76 15.83 0.86
CA VAL A 282 -1.92 16.71 1.67
C VAL A 282 -2.81 17.68 2.45
N ILE A 283 -2.66 17.69 3.78
CA ILE A 283 -3.46 18.49 4.72
C ILE A 283 -2.49 19.27 5.60
N ARG A 284 -2.49 20.60 5.47
CA ARG A 284 -1.55 21.48 6.16
C ARG A 284 -2.26 22.52 7.01
N GLY A 285 -2.02 22.49 8.31
CA GLY A 285 -2.36 23.58 9.21
C GLY A 285 -1.37 24.73 9.02
N ILE A 286 -1.87 25.94 8.86
CA ILE A 286 -1.04 27.10 8.55
C ILE A 286 -0.40 27.63 9.83
N SER A 287 0.93 27.54 9.89
CA SER A 287 1.72 27.86 11.10
C SER A 287 2.58 29.11 10.98
N ASN A 288 2.76 29.62 9.77
CA ASN A 288 3.54 30.81 9.44
C ASN A 288 3.16 31.25 8.02
N TYR A 289 3.70 32.38 7.54
CA TYR A 289 3.43 32.90 6.20
C TYR A 289 4.58 32.65 5.21
N ALA A 290 5.44 31.65 5.44
CA ALA A 290 6.61 31.35 4.61
C ALA A 290 7.49 32.59 4.33
N ASP A 291 7.64 33.48 5.31
CA ASP A 291 8.39 34.73 5.23
C ASP A 291 9.43 34.84 6.35
N SER A 292 10.14 35.97 6.40
CA SER A 292 11.19 36.20 7.40
C SER A 292 10.66 36.32 8.82
N HIS A 293 9.34 36.48 9.01
CA HIS A 293 8.67 36.65 10.30
C HIS A 293 8.20 35.34 10.92
N LYS A 294 8.50 34.22 10.26
CA LYS A 294 8.22 32.87 10.74
C LYS A 294 8.66 32.69 12.20
N ASN A 295 7.75 32.19 13.01
CA ASN A 295 7.98 31.86 14.42
C ASN A 295 7.18 30.60 14.82
N ASP A 296 7.30 30.19 16.08
CA ASP A 296 6.81 28.90 16.54
C ASP A 296 5.45 28.96 17.27
N VAL A 297 4.84 30.15 17.38
CA VAL A 297 3.62 30.40 18.17
C VAL A 297 2.44 29.55 17.69
N TRP A 298 2.28 29.41 16.37
CA TRP A 298 1.12 28.74 15.78
C TRP A 298 1.32 27.24 15.50
N LYS A 299 2.55 26.72 15.59
CA LYS A 299 2.88 25.35 15.15
C LYS A 299 1.98 24.28 15.76
N SER A 300 1.79 24.32 17.08
CA SER A 300 0.99 23.31 17.77
C SER A 300 -0.51 23.44 17.46
N TYR A 301 -1.07 24.66 17.54
CA TYR A 301 -2.47 24.91 17.19
C TYR A 301 -2.79 24.47 15.76
N ALA A 302 -1.96 24.87 14.79
CA ALA A 302 -2.10 24.52 13.39
C ALA A 302 -2.03 23.00 13.15
N ALA A 303 -1.09 22.30 13.79
CA ALA A 303 -1.00 20.83 13.71
C ALA A 303 -2.26 20.15 14.27
N GLY A 304 -2.81 20.67 15.37
CA GLY A 304 -4.06 20.22 15.96
C GLY A 304 -5.25 20.37 15.00
N LYS A 305 -5.37 21.54 14.35
CA LYS A 305 -6.41 21.82 13.35
C LYS A 305 -6.29 20.88 12.14
N ALA A 306 -5.09 20.66 11.62
CA ALA A 306 -4.84 19.72 10.53
C ALA A 306 -5.24 18.28 10.90
N ALA A 307 -4.90 17.82 12.10
CA ALA A 307 -5.29 16.50 12.58
C ALA A 307 -6.81 16.37 12.75
N ALA A 308 -7.47 17.39 13.31
CA ALA A 308 -8.92 17.43 13.40
C ALA A 308 -9.57 17.38 12.01
N PHE A 309 -9.00 18.08 11.01
CA PHE A 309 -9.47 18.01 9.64
C PHE A 309 -9.39 16.60 9.06
N ALA A 310 -8.23 15.96 9.18
CA ALA A 310 -8.03 14.61 8.68
C ALA A 310 -8.97 13.58 9.32
N ARG A 311 -9.26 13.70 10.62
CA ARG A 311 -10.25 12.85 11.29
C ARG A 311 -11.66 13.08 10.75
N GLU A 312 -12.09 14.33 10.63
CA GLU A 312 -13.43 14.70 10.14
C GLU A 312 -13.64 14.18 8.70
N LEU A 313 -12.60 14.23 7.86
CA LEU A 313 -12.60 13.64 6.52
C LEU A 313 -12.78 12.12 6.56
N LEU A 314 -12.03 11.41 7.41
CA LEU A 314 -12.13 9.95 7.54
C LEU A 314 -13.50 9.49 8.06
N CYS A 315 -14.16 10.29 8.90
CA CYS A 315 -15.53 10.02 9.39
C CYS A 315 -16.58 9.91 8.27
N ARG A 316 -16.31 10.45 7.07
CA ARG A 316 -17.21 10.40 5.91
C ARG A 316 -16.96 9.20 5.00
N ILE A 317 -15.83 8.55 5.19
CA ILE A 317 -15.48 7.37 4.41
C ILE A 317 -16.01 6.17 5.17
N GLN A 318 -16.85 5.38 4.51
CA GLN A 318 -17.29 4.10 5.06
C GLN A 318 -16.06 3.21 5.30
N PRO A 319 -15.84 2.73 6.53
CA PRO A 319 -14.84 1.70 6.78
C PRO A 319 -15.15 0.51 5.89
N ALA A 320 -14.13 0.02 5.18
CA ALA A 320 -14.28 -1.32 4.63
C ALA A 320 -14.58 -2.24 5.82
N PRO A 321 -15.58 -3.14 5.74
CA PRO A 321 -15.60 -4.22 6.70
C PRO A 321 -14.20 -4.83 6.67
N VAL A 322 -13.60 -5.03 7.85
CA VAL A 322 -12.54 -6.03 8.00
C VAL A 322 -13.23 -7.32 7.59
N LYS A 323 -13.31 -7.56 6.27
CA LYS A 323 -13.44 -8.91 5.80
C LYS A 323 -12.29 -9.56 6.53
N ASP A 324 -12.58 -10.63 7.25
CA ASP A 324 -11.64 -11.73 7.32
C ASP A 324 -11.36 -12.09 5.84
N MET A 325 -10.54 -11.27 5.18
CA MET A 325 -9.60 -11.74 4.23
C MET A 325 -8.64 -12.53 5.12
N GLU A 326 -9.08 -13.74 5.50
CA GLU A 326 -8.20 -14.88 5.29
C GLU A 326 -7.57 -14.58 3.96
N ALA A 327 -6.28 -14.23 3.97
CA ALA A 327 -5.55 -13.90 2.77
C ALA A 327 -5.91 -15.01 1.81
N THR A 328 -6.77 -14.75 0.82
CA THR A 328 -7.10 -15.77 -0.15
C THR A 328 -5.75 -16.03 -0.78
N PRO A 329 -5.16 -17.22 -0.58
CA PRO A 329 -3.82 -17.46 -1.04
C PRO A 329 -3.85 -17.14 -2.52
N LYS A 330 -2.98 -16.21 -2.94
CA LYS A 330 -2.90 -15.79 -4.34
C LYS A 330 -2.77 -17.07 -5.16
N SER A 331 -3.75 -17.39 -6.00
CA SER A 331 -3.68 -18.63 -6.77
C SER A 331 -2.59 -18.49 -7.83
N HIS A 332 -1.65 -19.43 -7.84
CA HIS A 332 -0.54 -19.47 -8.78
C HIS A 332 -0.82 -20.48 -9.88
N PHE A 333 -0.46 -20.18 -11.13
CA PHE A 333 -0.53 -21.13 -12.24
C PHE A 333 0.84 -21.23 -12.92
N ILE A 334 1.66 -22.17 -12.45
CA ILE A 334 3.03 -22.40 -12.93
C ILE A 334 3.02 -23.69 -13.75
N VAL A 335 2.52 -23.58 -14.99
CA VAL A 335 2.49 -24.68 -15.96
C VAL A 335 3.21 -24.20 -17.22
N PRO A 336 4.29 -24.87 -17.67
CA PRO A 336 5.17 -24.37 -18.73
C PRO A 336 4.59 -24.56 -20.15
N PHE A 337 3.33 -24.97 -20.27
CA PHE A 337 2.69 -25.31 -21.54
C PHE A 337 1.36 -24.57 -21.67
N GLY A 338 1.07 -24.09 -22.89
CA GLY A 338 -0.26 -23.60 -23.25
C GLY A 338 -1.29 -24.75 -23.30
N ARG A 339 -2.58 -24.44 -23.18
CA ARG A 339 -3.64 -25.45 -23.29
C ARG A 339 -3.67 -26.00 -24.71
N ASN A 340 -3.70 -27.33 -24.84
CA ASN A 340 -3.96 -27.97 -26.12
C ASN A 340 -5.46 -27.87 -26.46
N HIS A 341 -5.83 -26.90 -27.30
CA HIS A 341 -7.22 -26.71 -27.74
C HIS A 341 -7.72 -27.82 -28.67
N GLY A 342 -6.82 -28.63 -29.22
CA GLY A 342 -7.12 -29.84 -30.01
C GLY A 342 -7.13 -31.12 -29.19
N PHE A 343 -7.12 -31.05 -27.85
CA PHE A 343 -7.21 -32.25 -27.00
C PHE A 343 -8.54 -32.98 -27.25
N VAL A 344 -8.46 -34.27 -27.58
CA VAL A 344 -9.61 -35.11 -27.92
C VAL A 344 -9.46 -36.52 -27.38
N GLY A 345 -10.59 -37.23 -27.25
CA GLY A 345 -10.64 -38.54 -26.65
C GLY A 345 -10.23 -38.54 -25.17
N ARG A 346 -10.09 -39.73 -24.58
CA ARG A 346 -9.71 -39.96 -23.18
C ARG A 346 -10.65 -39.34 -22.15
N GLU A 347 -11.86 -38.98 -22.53
CA GLU A 347 -12.83 -38.30 -21.65
C GLU A 347 -13.11 -39.12 -20.38
N SER A 348 -13.25 -40.45 -20.51
CA SER A 348 -13.46 -41.34 -19.35
C SER A 348 -12.30 -41.31 -18.36
N ILE A 349 -11.07 -41.16 -18.84
CA ILE A 349 -9.86 -41.07 -18.03
C ILE A 349 -9.74 -39.68 -17.42
N LEU A 350 -10.02 -38.63 -18.20
CA LEU A 350 -10.01 -37.25 -17.72
C LEU A 350 -11.06 -37.05 -16.62
N GLN A 351 -12.26 -37.62 -16.75
CA GLN A 351 -13.29 -37.56 -15.71
C GLN A 351 -12.87 -38.30 -14.43
N GLN A 352 -12.18 -39.45 -14.56
CA GLN A 352 -11.60 -40.13 -13.39
C GLN A 352 -10.54 -39.26 -12.70
N LEU A 353 -9.69 -38.59 -13.47
CA LEU A 353 -8.70 -37.65 -12.95
C LEU A 353 -9.38 -36.47 -12.26
N LEU A 354 -10.35 -35.81 -12.90
CA LEU A 354 -11.06 -34.66 -12.33
C LEU A 354 -11.91 -35.00 -11.11
N LYS A 355 -12.38 -36.24 -10.97
CA LYS A 355 -13.01 -36.69 -9.72
C LYS A 355 -12.01 -36.83 -8.59
N ARG A 356 -10.74 -37.04 -8.91
CA ARG A 356 -9.67 -37.38 -7.99
C ARG A 356 -8.85 -36.14 -7.68
N THR A 357 -8.19 -35.55 -8.65
CA THR A 357 -7.15 -34.52 -8.48
C THR A 357 -7.55 -33.22 -7.79
N PRO A 358 -8.83 -32.77 -7.71
CA PRO A 358 -9.15 -31.55 -6.99
C PRO A 358 -8.66 -31.56 -5.54
N PRO A 359 -8.08 -30.45 -5.06
CA PRO A 359 -7.65 -30.35 -3.68
C PRO A 359 -8.83 -30.52 -2.70
N SER A 360 -8.58 -31.07 -1.52
CA SER A 360 -9.57 -31.29 -0.45
C SER A 360 -10.65 -32.34 -0.73
N ASN A 361 -10.51 -33.12 -1.81
CA ASN A 361 -11.41 -34.23 -2.13
C ASN A 361 -11.35 -35.37 -1.09
N ASN A 362 -10.17 -35.56 -0.48
CA ASN A 362 -9.99 -36.37 0.72
C ASN A 362 -9.70 -35.44 1.91
N ARG A 363 -10.60 -35.41 2.91
CA ARG A 363 -10.47 -34.52 4.07
C ARG A 363 -9.36 -34.93 5.04
N ASP A 364 -8.90 -36.17 4.96
CA ASP A 364 -7.99 -36.76 5.94
C ASP A 364 -6.59 -37.04 5.36
N ASN A 365 -6.37 -36.86 4.06
CA ASN A 365 -5.11 -37.22 3.41
C ASN A 365 -4.68 -36.25 2.29
N CYS A 366 -3.39 -36.16 2.02
CA CYS A 366 -2.84 -35.53 0.82
C CYS A 366 -2.90 -36.52 -0.33
N GLN A 367 -3.80 -36.26 -1.28
CA GLN A 367 -4.05 -37.21 -2.35
C GLN A 367 -2.85 -37.37 -3.29
N ARG A 368 -2.57 -38.62 -3.69
CA ARG A 368 -1.62 -38.94 -4.75
C ARG A 368 -2.31 -39.79 -5.82
N THR A 369 -2.13 -39.42 -7.08
CA THR A 369 -2.65 -40.19 -8.22
C THR A 369 -1.58 -40.29 -9.29
N ALA A 370 -1.39 -41.46 -9.89
CA ALA A 370 -0.45 -41.67 -10.98
C ALA A 370 -1.18 -41.99 -12.28
N ILE A 371 -0.73 -41.39 -13.38
CA ILE A 371 -1.03 -41.83 -14.74
C ILE A 371 0.16 -42.66 -15.20
N GLU A 372 -0.06 -43.95 -15.38
CA GLU A 372 0.97 -44.90 -15.82
C GLU A 372 0.72 -45.34 -17.26
N GLY A 373 1.77 -45.53 -18.06
CA GLY A 373 1.63 -46.04 -19.42
C GLY A 373 2.91 -45.91 -20.25
N LEU A 374 2.90 -46.45 -21.47
CA LEU A 374 4.06 -46.42 -22.37
C LEU A 374 4.46 -45.01 -22.80
N GLY A 375 5.69 -44.86 -23.29
CA GLY A 375 6.18 -43.61 -23.86
C GLY A 375 5.33 -43.17 -25.06
N GLY A 376 5.09 -41.86 -25.22
CA GLY A 376 4.32 -41.32 -26.36
C GLY A 376 2.79 -41.46 -26.26
N ILE A 377 2.26 -42.18 -25.28
CA ILE A 377 0.82 -42.51 -25.21
C ILE A 377 -0.12 -41.37 -24.76
N GLY A 378 0.44 -40.19 -24.47
CA GLY A 378 -0.33 -38.98 -24.13
C GLY A 378 -0.45 -38.63 -22.63
N LYS A 379 0.31 -39.26 -21.72
CA LYS A 379 0.25 -38.99 -20.27
C LYS A 379 0.44 -37.51 -19.90
N THR A 380 1.43 -36.85 -20.49
CA THR A 380 1.70 -35.43 -20.25
C THR A 380 0.55 -34.56 -20.76
N GLN A 381 -0.07 -34.92 -21.90
CA GLN A 381 -1.19 -34.16 -22.47
C GLN A 381 -2.45 -34.26 -21.59
N ILE A 382 -2.76 -35.44 -21.04
CA ILE A 382 -3.93 -35.58 -20.16
C ILE A 382 -3.71 -34.93 -18.79
N ALA A 383 -2.48 -34.96 -18.26
CA ALA A 383 -2.13 -34.21 -17.05
C ALA A 383 -2.24 -32.69 -17.26
N LEU A 384 -1.81 -32.20 -18.43
CA LEU A 384 -1.94 -30.80 -18.82
C LEU A 384 -3.41 -30.38 -18.94
N GLU A 385 -4.25 -31.17 -19.61
CA GLU A 385 -5.68 -30.87 -19.72
C GLU A 385 -6.35 -30.89 -18.34
N THR A 386 -5.96 -31.82 -17.46
CA THR A 386 -6.42 -31.85 -16.06
C THR A 386 -6.05 -30.56 -15.32
N ALA A 387 -4.82 -30.05 -15.49
CA ALA A 387 -4.37 -28.78 -14.91
C ALA A 387 -5.30 -27.62 -15.31
N TYR A 388 -5.61 -27.49 -16.60
CA TYR A 388 -6.46 -26.42 -17.11
C TYR A 388 -7.91 -26.53 -16.62
N GLN A 389 -8.46 -27.75 -16.56
CA GLN A 389 -9.81 -28.01 -16.06
C GLN A 389 -9.91 -27.71 -14.55
N VAL A 390 -8.93 -28.15 -13.75
CA VAL A 390 -8.88 -27.84 -12.31
C VAL A 390 -8.79 -26.33 -12.08
N ARG A 391 -7.96 -25.61 -12.86
CA ARG A 391 -7.86 -24.14 -12.77
C ARG A 391 -9.21 -23.46 -13.02
N ASN A 392 -9.95 -23.92 -14.02
CA ASN A 392 -11.22 -23.31 -14.40
C ASN A 392 -12.33 -23.62 -13.37
N ASN A 393 -12.32 -24.82 -12.79
CA ASN A 393 -13.32 -25.28 -11.84
C ASN A 393 -13.02 -24.82 -10.39
N HIS A 394 -11.76 -24.57 -10.05
CA HIS A 394 -11.29 -24.18 -8.72
C HIS A 394 -10.37 -22.96 -8.79
N LYS A 395 -10.94 -21.76 -8.87
CA LYS A 395 -10.20 -20.50 -9.07
C LYS A 395 -9.19 -20.15 -7.97
N ASP A 396 -9.43 -20.66 -6.77
CA ASP A 396 -8.58 -20.44 -5.59
C ASP A 396 -7.51 -21.54 -5.40
N CYS A 397 -7.41 -22.49 -6.36
CA CYS A 397 -6.40 -23.54 -6.35
C CYS A 397 -5.13 -23.10 -7.09
N SER A 398 -3.98 -23.19 -6.42
CA SER A 398 -2.68 -23.03 -7.08
C SER A 398 -2.27 -24.32 -7.81
N ILE A 399 -1.77 -24.22 -9.03
CA ILE A 399 -1.32 -25.35 -9.82
C ILE A 399 0.14 -25.16 -10.18
N PHE A 400 0.94 -26.17 -9.82
CA PHE A 400 2.37 -26.19 -9.98
C PHE A 400 2.80 -27.37 -10.84
N TRP A 401 3.76 -27.16 -11.72
CA TRP A 401 4.30 -28.20 -12.59
C TRP A 401 5.78 -28.41 -12.34
N VAL A 402 6.16 -29.67 -12.14
CA VAL A 402 7.53 -30.10 -11.90
C VAL A 402 7.89 -31.16 -12.93
N SER A 403 8.94 -30.88 -13.71
CA SER A 403 9.53 -31.85 -14.63
C SER A 403 10.53 -32.71 -13.85
N ALA A 404 10.23 -34.00 -13.69
CA ALA A 404 11.07 -34.98 -13.01
C ALA A 404 11.97 -35.78 -13.97
N VAL A 405 12.45 -35.11 -15.03
CA VAL A 405 13.37 -35.71 -16.02
C VAL A 405 14.76 -35.94 -15.41
N ASP A 406 15.25 -34.99 -14.63
CA ASP A 406 16.51 -35.08 -13.89
C ASP A 406 16.49 -34.19 -12.63
N ALA A 407 17.55 -34.27 -11.82
CA ALA A 407 17.65 -33.54 -10.56
C ALA A 407 17.67 -32.02 -10.74
N THR A 408 18.28 -31.53 -11.83
CA THR A 408 18.41 -30.11 -12.13
C THR A 408 17.06 -29.51 -12.53
N SER A 409 16.31 -30.19 -13.41
CA SER A 409 14.96 -29.74 -13.81
C SER A 409 14.00 -29.76 -12.63
N PHE A 410 14.12 -30.76 -11.75
CA PHE A 410 13.31 -30.87 -10.55
C PHE A 410 13.59 -29.73 -9.57
N GLU A 411 14.86 -29.45 -9.27
CA GLU A 411 15.26 -28.38 -8.36
C GLU A 411 14.89 -26.99 -8.91
N ASN A 412 15.11 -26.74 -10.20
CA ASN A 412 14.73 -25.48 -10.84
C ASN A 412 13.22 -25.24 -10.79
N ALA A 413 12.40 -26.28 -10.99
CA ALA A 413 10.95 -26.16 -10.88
C ALA A 413 10.52 -25.83 -9.44
N TYR A 414 11.11 -26.50 -8.45
CA TYR A 414 10.89 -26.17 -7.04
C TYR A 414 11.33 -24.73 -6.71
N ARG A 415 12.47 -24.27 -7.22
CA ARG A 415 12.93 -22.89 -7.03
C ARG A 415 11.93 -21.88 -7.58
N GLN A 416 11.40 -22.10 -8.78
CA GLN A 416 10.35 -21.26 -9.36
C GLN A 416 9.07 -21.24 -8.51
N ILE A 417 8.66 -22.39 -7.97
CA ILE A 417 7.52 -22.49 -7.06
C ILE A 417 7.80 -21.66 -5.79
N GLY A 418 8.98 -21.81 -5.18
CA GLY A 418 9.36 -21.08 -3.98
C GLY A 418 9.43 -19.56 -4.19
N GLN A 419 9.97 -19.11 -5.32
CA GLN A 419 9.97 -17.70 -5.73
C GLN A 419 8.54 -17.16 -5.87
N ALA A 420 7.65 -17.91 -6.54
CA ALA A 420 6.27 -17.52 -6.71
C ALA A 420 5.51 -17.44 -5.38
N LEU A 421 5.78 -18.38 -4.45
CA LEU A 421 5.21 -18.41 -3.10
C LEU A 421 5.86 -17.40 -2.14
N GLY A 422 6.92 -16.70 -2.55
CA GLY A 422 7.64 -15.75 -1.69
C GLY A 422 8.36 -16.43 -0.53
N VAL A 423 8.89 -17.65 -0.73
CA VAL A 423 9.60 -18.40 0.30
C VAL A 423 10.92 -17.72 0.63
N ALA A 424 11.10 -17.35 1.90
CA ALA A 424 12.33 -16.72 2.37
C ALA A 424 13.53 -17.66 2.20
N GLY A 425 14.67 -17.12 1.77
CA GLY A 425 15.91 -17.87 1.56
C GLY A 425 15.93 -18.76 0.31
N ILE A 426 14.91 -18.71 -0.56
CA ILE A 426 14.83 -19.58 -1.74
C ILE A 426 15.98 -19.35 -2.75
N ASP A 427 16.55 -18.14 -2.78
CA ASP A 427 17.62 -17.72 -3.70
C ASP A 427 18.99 -17.59 -2.99
N GLU A 428 19.10 -18.02 -1.73
CA GLU A 428 20.38 -18.02 -1.01
C GLU A 428 21.30 -19.15 -1.49
N ASP A 429 22.61 -18.88 -1.49
CA ASP A 429 23.63 -19.86 -1.84
C ASP A 429 23.63 -21.02 -0.83
N GLY A 430 23.49 -22.25 -1.33
CA GLY A 430 23.41 -23.46 -0.49
C GLY A 430 22.02 -23.74 0.12
N ALA A 431 20.98 -23.00 -0.28
CA ALA A 431 19.62 -23.25 0.19
C ALA A 431 19.10 -24.65 -0.20
N ASP A 432 18.48 -25.36 0.74
CA ASP A 432 17.71 -26.58 0.46
C ASP A 432 16.34 -26.21 -0.12
N VAL A 433 16.34 -25.86 -1.40
CA VAL A 433 15.15 -25.43 -2.16
C VAL A 433 14.00 -26.42 -2.02
N LYS A 434 14.29 -27.73 -2.07
CA LYS A 434 13.28 -28.78 -2.04
C LYS A 434 12.55 -28.79 -0.70
N LEU A 435 13.31 -28.71 0.39
CA LEU A 435 12.76 -28.67 1.74
C LEU A 435 12.00 -27.37 2.03
N LEU A 436 12.51 -26.24 1.55
CA LEU A 436 11.87 -24.93 1.73
C LEU A 436 10.48 -24.90 1.07
N VAL A 437 10.37 -25.33 -0.18
CA VAL A 437 9.11 -25.39 -0.92
C VAL A 437 8.17 -26.42 -0.33
N LYS A 438 8.69 -27.59 0.10
CA LYS A 438 7.90 -28.58 0.82
C LYS A 438 7.22 -27.95 2.03
N LYS A 439 7.99 -27.31 2.92
CA LYS A 439 7.43 -26.65 4.12
C LYS A 439 6.41 -25.57 3.76
N ALA A 440 6.66 -24.81 2.70
CA ALA A 440 5.73 -23.79 2.24
C ALA A 440 4.38 -24.37 1.79
N LEU A 441 4.38 -25.48 1.04
CA LEU A 441 3.17 -26.16 0.57
C LEU A 441 2.43 -26.94 1.67
N GLU A 442 3.15 -27.35 2.72
CA GLU A 442 2.56 -28.01 3.90
C GLU A 442 1.88 -27.02 4.87
N HIS A 443 2.27 -25.75 4.84
CA HIS A 443 1.71 -24.72 5.71
C HIS A 443 0.27 -24.35 5.29
N GLU A 444 -0.60 -24.05 6.26
CA GLU A 444 -2.02 -23.75 5.99
C GLU A 444 -2.22 -22.53 5.07
N SER A 445 -1.25 -21.59 5.07
CA SER A 445 -1.27 -20.39 4.23
C SER A 445 -1.04 -20.68 2.74
N ALA A 446 -0.56 -21.86 2.36
CA ALA A 446 -0.44 -22.23 0.94
C ALA A 446 -1.83 -22.45 0.28
N GLY A 447 -2.88 -22.61 1.09
CA GLY A 447 -4.23 -22.83 0.58
C GLY A 447 -4.39 -24.14 -0.18
N SER A 448 -5.32 -24.15 -1.13
CA SER A 448 -5.55 -25.29 -2.00
C SER A 448 -4.55 -25.33 -3.14
N TRP A 449 -3.94 -26.50 -3.39
CA TRP A 449 -2.97 -26.65 -4.46
C TRP A 449 -2.96 -28.03 -5.13
N LEU A 450 -2.55 -28.05 -6.39
CA LEU A 450 -2.27 -29.25 -7.18
C LEU A 450 -0.82 -29.20 -7.67
N LEU A 451 -0.03 -30.22 -7.31
CA LEU A 451 1.35 -30.39 -7.76
C LEU A 451 1.39 -31.48 -8.83
N ILE A 452 1.77 -31.14 -10.05
CA ILE A 452 1.91 -32.10 -11.15
C ILE A 452 3.40 -32.43 -11.31
N ILE A 453 3.74 -33.70 -11.16
CA ILE A 453 5.10 -34.21 -11.32
C ILE A 453 5.13 -35.06 -12.59
N ASP A 454 5.59 -34.44 -13.68
CA ASP A 454 5.63 -35.06 -15.01
C ASP A 454 6.93 -35.83 -15.22
N LYS A 455 6.85 -37.01 -15.85
CA LYS A 455 7.97 -37.90 -16.18
C LYS A 455 8.70 -38.41 -14.94
N ALA A 456 7.97 -38.74 -13.88
CA ALA A 456 8.47 -39.34 -12.65
C ALA A 456 8.92 -40.80 -12.87
N ASP A 457 9.98 -41.02 -13.64
CA ASP A 457 10.48 -42.36 -13.97
C ASP A 457 11.63 -42.81 -13.05
N ASP A 458 12.34 -41.87 -12.43
CA ASP A 458 13.44 -42.12 -11.51
C ASP A 458 13.04 -41.86 -10.05
N SER A 459 12.87 -42.95 -9.29
CA SER A 459 12.56 -42.90 -7.85
C SER A 459 13.63 -42.19 -7.00
N LYS A 460 14.88 -42.06 -7.48
CA LYS A 460 15.98 -41.43 -6.72
C LYS A 460 15.81 -39.93 -6.58
N LEU A 461 15.09 -39.27 -7.50
CA LEU A 461 14.85 -37.82 -7.46
C LEU A 461 14.07 -37.38 -6.22
N PHE A 462 13.32 -38.31 -5.63
CA PHE A 462 12.46 -38.09 -4.48
C PHE A 462 13.10 -38.50 -3.15
N LYS A 463 14.30 -39.08 -3.17
CA LYS A 463 15.02 -39.55 -1.96
C LYS A 463 15.96 -38.47 -1.45
N ASP A 464 16.03 -38.35 -0.12
CA ASP A 464 17.11 -37.62 0.54
C ASP A 464 18.36 -38.50 0.60
N THR A 465 19.54 -37.93 0.32
CA THR A 465 20.83 -38.61 0.45
C THR A 465 21.22 -38.88 1.92
N ALA A 466 20.60 -38.21 2.89
CA ALA A 466 20.92 -38.30 4.31
C ALA A 466 19.94 -39.17 5.13
N LEU A 467 18.69 -39.31 4.69
CA LEU A 467 17.63 -40.03 5.41
C LEU A 467 16.86 -40.92 4.42
N SER A 468 16.63 -42.17 4.78
CA SER A 468 16.11 -43.23 3.90
C SER A 468 14.63 -43.09 3.44
N ASP A 469 14.01 -41.92 3.59
CA ASP A 469 12.60 -41.65 3.29
C ASP A 469 12.43 -40.64 2.13
N TYR A 470 11.32 -40.73 1.40
CA TYR A 470 10.99 -39.88 0.23
C TYR A 470 10.62 -38.44 0.63
N HIS A 471 11.61 -37.68 1.09
CA HIS A 471 11.45 -36.52 1.98
C HIS A 471 10.98 -35.21 1.31
N TYR A 472 10.92 -35.13 -0.03
CA TYR A 472 10.70 -33.87 -0.75
C TYR A 472 9.29 -33.66 -1.32
N LEU A 473 8.39 -34.63 -1.13
CA LEU A 473 6.98 -34.48 -1.51
C LEU A 473 6.20 -33.82 -0.36
N PRO A 474 5.49 -32.71 -0.60
CA PRO A 474 4.67 -32.07 0.43
C PRO A 474 3.45 -32.90 0.81
N PHE A 475 3.03 -32.77 2.07
CA PHE A 475 1.79 -33.33 2.58
C PHE A 475 0.85 -32.24 3.09
N SER A 476 -0.31 -32.07 2.44
CA SER A 476 -1.38 -31.19 2.93
C SER A 476 -2.75 -31.76 2.62
N ARG A 477 -3.70 -31.61 3.56
CA ARG A 477 -5.12 -31.94 3.34
C ARG A 477 -5.79 -31.02 2.31
N LYS A 478 -5.17 -29.86 2.03
CA LYS A 478 -5.58 -28.93 0.97
C LYS A 478 -4.77 -29.16 -0.32
N GLY A 479 -3.87 -30.14 -0.33
CA GLY A 479 -2.96 -30.44 -1.44
C GLY A 479 -3.28 -31.75 -2.14
N SER A 480 -2.98 -31.82 -3.43
CA SER A 480 -3.07 -33.03 -4.25
C SER A 480 -1.85 -33.13 -5.17
N ILE A 481 -1.39 -34.35 -5.44
CA ILE A 481 -0.24 -34.61 -6.32
C ILE A 481 -0.64 -35.56 -7.45
N LEU A 482 -0.40 -35.12 -8.69
CA LEU A 482 -0.59 -35.92 -9.90
C LEU A 482 0.76 -36.28 -10.50
N PHE A 483 1.01 -37.57 -10.70
CA PHE A 483 2.23 -38.08 -11.31
C PHE A 483 1.95 -38.55 -12.74
N THR A 484 2.91 -38.35 -13.64
CA THR A 484 3.00 -39.15 -14.88
C THR A 484 4.25 -40.00 -14.83
N THR A 485 4.13 -41.29 -15.15
CA THR A 485 5.27 -42.22 -15.13
C THR A 485 5.09 -43.33 -16.15
N ARG A 486 6.19 -43.93 -16.59
CA ARG A 486 6.19 -45.23 -17.29
C ARG A 486 6.73 -46.36 -16.41
N ASN A 487 7.07 -46.07 -15.16
CA ASN A 487 7.74 -46.98 -14.25
C ASN A 487 6.84 -47.29 -13.04
N HIS A 488 6.22 -48.47 -13.06
CA HIS A 488 5.38 -48.96 -11.97
C HIS A 488 6.06 -48.92 -10.60
N GLU A 489 7.38 -49.16 -10.56
CA GLU A 489 8.16 -49.19 -9.32
C GLU A 489 8.13 -47.83 -8.60
N VAL A 490 8.02 -46.71 -9.35
CA VAL A 490 7.92 -45.37 -8.77
C VAL A 490 6.58 -45.20 -8.05
N ALA A 491 5.48 -45.67 -8.63
CA ALA A 491 4.17 -45.57 -8.00
C ALA A 491 4.09 -46.35 -6.69
N TRP A 492 4.66 -47.56 -6.66
CA TRP A 492 4.79 -48.36 -5.45
C TRP A 492 5.66 -47.67 -4.39
N LYS A 493 6.84 -47.19 -4.79
CA LYS A 493 7.80 -46.53 -3.88
C LYS A 493 7.26 -45.24 -3.26
N LEU A 494 6.41 -44.50 -3.97
CA LEU A 494 5.81 -43.26 -3.50
C LEU A 494 4.47 -43.45 -2.77
N ASP A 495 4.08 -44.70 -2.49
CA ASP A 495 2.84 -45.09 -1.83
C ASP A 495 1.61 -44.47 -2.51
N ILE A 496 1.58 -44.53 -3.85
CA ILE A 496 0.47 -43.99 -4.63
C ILE A 496 -0.66 -45.02 -4.67
N ALA A 497 -1.71 -44.78 -3.88
CA ALA A 497 -2.86 -45.66 -3.78
C ALA A 497 -3.67 -45.78 -5.09
N GLU A 498 -3.66 -44.74 -5.93
CA GLU A 498 -4.52 -44.66 -7.11
C GLU A 498 -3.71 -44.54 -8.41
N ILE A 499 -3.64 -45.64 -9.16
CA ILE A 499 -2.90 -45.73 -10.43
C ILE A 499 -3.90 -45.89 -11.58
N ILE A 500 -3.85 -44.97 -12.54
CA ILE A 500 -4.65 -45.00 -13.75
C ILE A 500 -3.75 -45.45 -14.90
N ASN A 501 -3.98 -46.69 -15.36
CA ASN A 501 -3.25 -47.28 -16.48
C ASN A 501 -3.79 -46.73 -17.82
N LEU A 502 -3.03 -45.83 -18.43
CA LEU A 502 -3.29 -45.29 -19.75
C LEU A 502 -2.86 -46.30 -20.81
N LYS A 503 -3.86 -46.87 -21.51
CA LYS A 503 -3.68 -47.77 -22.67
C LYS A 503 -3.63 -46.98 -23.97
N GLU A 504 -3.46 -47.65 -25.10
CA GLU A 504 -3.54 -47.01 -26.43
C GLU A 504 -4.92 -46.35 -26.65
N MET A 505 -4.99 -45.38 -27.56
CA MET A 505 -6.27 -44.77 -27.93
C MET A 505 -7.11 -45.82 -28.67
N SER A 506 -8.42 -45.83 -28.41
CA SER A 506 -9.35 -46.59 -29.25
C SER A 506 -9.34 -46.05 -30.67
N GLU A 507 -9.78 -46.86 -31.63
CA GLU A 507 -9.87 -46.46 -33.04
C GLU A 507 -10.67 -45.16 -33.23
N ALA A 508 -11.80 -45.02 -32.51
CA ALA A 508 -12.62 -43.81 -32.54
C ALA A 508 -11.87 -42.57 -32.01
N GLU A 509 -11.17 -42.70 -30.87
CA GLU A 509 -10.37 -41.60 -30.31
C GLU A 509 -9.20 -41.23 -31.23
N ALA A 510 -8.55 -42.22 -31.84
CA ALA A 510 -7.45 -42.01 -32.78
C ALA A 510 -7.91 -41.32 -34.07
N ILE A 511 -9.08 -41.70 -34.61
CA ILE A 511 -9.71 -41.04 -35.75
C ILE A 511 -10.04 -39.59 -35.40
N GLU A 512 -10.61 -39.34 -34.22
CA GLU A 512 -10.93 -37.97 -33.76
C GLU A 512 -9.66 -37.11 -33.65
N LEU A 513 -8.57 -37.67 -33.12
CA LEU A 513 -7.27 -36.99 -33.02
C LEU A 513 -6.74 -36.61 -34.39
N LEU A 514 -6.79 -37.53 -35.36
CA LEU A 514 -6.34 -37.26 -36.72
C LEU A 514 -7.24 -36.25 -37.47
N GLN A 515 -8.54 -36.21 -37.17
CA GLN A 515 -9.49 -35.28 -37.80
C GLN A 515 -9.36 -33.84 -37.28
N LYS A 516 -9.09 -33.66 -35.99
CA LYS A 516 -8.94 -32.34 -35.36
C LYS A 516 -7.51 -31.79 -35.39
N GLY A 517 -6.54 -32.63 -35.76
CA GLY A 517 -5.18 -32.24 -36.15
C GLY A 517 -4.11 -32.48 -35.07
N LEU A 518 -2.93 -32.93 -35.54
CA LEU A 518 -1.64 -32.88 -34.85
C LEU A 518 -1.21 -31.44 -34.54
#